data_AF-A0A3M1NSJ0-F1
#
_entry.id   AF-A0A3M1NSJ0-F1
#
_cell.length_a   1.000
_cell.length_b   1.000
_cell.length_c   1.000
_cell.angle_alpha   90.00
_cell.angle_beta   90.00
_cell.angle_gamma   90.00
#
_symmetry.space_group_name_H-M   'P 1'
#
loop_
_entity.id
_entity.type
_entity.pdbx_description
1 polymer ?
#
loop_
_entity_poly.entity_id
_entity_poly.type
_entity_poly.pdbx_seq_one_letter_code
_entity_poly.pdbx_strand_id
1 'polypeptide(L)'
;MSTRRREPQAREAGRDEPFFTADDLRGKLHTRYLAKQIFVFKKLGSTNEYARRLARAQRNPAALVVADQQTRGRGRLQRRWYSPPGLGLWASFT
;
A
#
# COMPACT_ATOMS: atom_id res chain seq x y z
N MET A 1 18.38 6.46 -30.60
CA MET A 1 17.84 5.57 -29.55
C MET A 1 17.06 6.42 -28.55
N SER A 2 15.74 6.53 -28.76
CA SER A 2 14.86 7.43 -28.00
C SER A 2 14.54 6.82 -26.64
N THR A 3 15.12 7.37 -25.58
CA THR A 3 14.69 7.16 -24.21
C THR A 3 13.25 7.68 -24.08
N ARG A 4 12.26 6.79 -24.23
CA ARG A 4 10.88 7.10 -23.83
C ARG A 4 10.89 7.34 -22.32
N ARG A 5 11.07 8.59 -21.90
CA ARG A 5 10.55 9.07 -20.62
C ARG A 5 9.07 8.73 -20.64
N ARG A 6 8.64 7.75 -19.86
CA ARG A 6 7.21 7.58 -19.59
C ARG A 6 6.77 8.84 -18.88
N GLU A 7 6.04 9.69 -19.58
CA GLU A 7 5.33 10.81 -18.97
C GLU A 7 4.47 10.26 -17.82
N PRO A 8 4.43 10.94 -16.66
CA PRO A 8 3.57 10.53 -15.57
C PRO A 8 2.13 10.74 -16.05
N GLN A 9 1.47 9.66 -16.47
CA GLN A 9 0.06 9.68 -16.84
C GLN A 9 -0.74 10.37 -15.73
N ALA A 10 -1.54 11.35 -16.14
CA ALA A 10 -2.36 12.18 -15.26
C ALA A 10 -3.19 11.32 -14.30
N ARG A 11 -3.34 11.84 -13.07
CA ARG A 11 -3.93 11.17 -11.91
C ARG A 11 -5.42 10.92 -12.15
N GLU A 12 -5.78 9.69 -12.54
CA GLU A 12 -7.17 9.28 -12.73
C GLU A 12 -7.89 9.12 -11.39
N ALA A 13 -8.56 10.18 -10.94
CA ALA A 13 -9.60 10.09 -9.94
C ALA A 13 -10.80 9.33 -10.55
N GLY A 14 -11.17 8.18 -9.96
CA GLY A 14 -12.37 7.42 -10.38
C GLY A 14 -12.17 5.93 -10.67
N ARG A 15 -10.97 5.35 -10.52
CA ARG A 15 -10.80 3.91 -10.74
C ARG A 15 -11.53 3.06 -9.70
N ASP A 16 -12.15 1.97 -10.17
CA ASP A 16 -12.83 1.01 -9.30
C ASP A 16 -11.88 0.08 -8.55
N GLU A 17 -10.68 -0.10 -9.09
CA GLU A 17 -9.58 -0.92 -8.56
C GLU A 17 -8.49 -0.05 -7.90
N PRO A 18 -7.71 -0.61 -6.96
CA PRO A 18 -6.53 0.05 -6.41
C PRO A 18 -5.46 0.31 -7.50
N PHE A 19 -4.61 1.31 -7.29
CA PHE A 19 -3.55 1.73 -8.19
C PHE A 19 -2.52 0.61 -8.42
N PHE A 20 -2.21 -0.14 -7.38
CA PHE A 20 -1.40 -1.35 -7.47
C PHE A 20 -2.28 -2.58 -7.26
N THR A 21 -2.06 -3.63 -8.04
CA THR A 21 -2.54 -4.97 -7.70
C THR A 21 -1.50 -5.70 -6.86
N ALA A 22 -1.92 -6.76 -6.16
CA ALA A 22 -0.97 -7.61 -5.46
C ALA A 22 0.01 -8.30 -6.43
N ASP A 23 -0.45 -8.65 -7.63
CA ASP A 23 0.38 -9.30 -8.66
C ASP A 23 1.42 -8.36 -9.26
N ASP A 24 1.07 -7.08 -9.48
CA ASP A 24 2.03 -6.04 -9.89
C ASP A 24 3.21 -5.97 -8.93
N LEU A 25 2.93 -6.04 -7.62
CA LEU A 25 3.93 -5.95 -6.58
C LEU A 25 4.71 -7.26 -6.43
N ARG A 26 4.05 -8.41 -6.48
CA ARG A 26 4.73 -9.73 -6.43
C ARG A 26 5.71 -9.91 -7.59
N GLY A 27 5.34 -9.48 -8.80
CA GLY A 27 6.19 -9.59 -9.98
C GLY A 27 7.44 -8.71 -9.95
N LYS A 28 7.48 -7.68 -9.08
CA LYS A 28 8.56 -6.69 -9.02
C LYS A 28 9.38 -6.75 -7.72
N LEU A 29 8.81 -7.28 -6.64
CA LEU A 29 9.47 -7.36 -5.34
C LEU A 29 10.14 -8.72 -5.14
N HIS A 30 11.45 -8.79 -5.40
CA HIS A 30 12.28 -9.98 -5.17
C HIS A 30 12.99 -9.92 -3.80
N THR A 31 12.22 -9.77 -2.73
CA THR A 31 12.73 -9.63 -1.37
C THR A 31 13.07 -10.98 -0.75
N ARG A 32 14.15 -11.06 0.04
CA ARG A 32 14.54 -12.30 0.74
C ARG A 32 13.65 -12.60 1.95
N TYR A 33 13.27 -11.58 2.74
CA TYR A 33 12.58 -11.76 4.03
C TYR A 33 11.30 -10.93 4.21
N LEU A 34 11.11 -9.84 3.48
CA LEU A 34 9.94 -8.95 3.58
C LEU A 34 8.92 -9.24 2.48
N ALA A 35 7.71 -8.68 2.58
CA ALA A 35 6.68 -8.70 1.52
C ALA A 35 6.38 -10.10 0.94
N LYS A 36 6.53 -11.17 1.72
CA LYS A 36 6.21 -12.55 1.31
C LYS A 36 4.72 -12.76 1.11
N GLN A 37 3.91 -11.91 1.73
CA GLN A 37 2.50 -11.78 1.43
C GLN A 37 2.18 -10.31 1.19
N ILE A 38 1.30 -10.06 0.23
CA ILE A 38 0.94 -8.71 -0.19
C ILE A 38 -0.57 -8.58 -0.12
N PHE A 39 -1.03 -7.62 0.68
CA PHE A 39 -2.42 -7.23 0.79
C PHE A 39 -2.56 -5.83 0.20
N VAL A 40 -3.42 -5.67 -0.81
CA VAL A 40 -3.66 -4.37 -1.43
C VAL A 40 -5.13 -4.01 -1.30
N PHE A 41 -5.39 -2.76 -0.93
CA PHE A 41 -6.73 -2.23 -0.71
C PHE A 41 -6.90 -0.91 -1.46
N LYS A 42 -8.07 -0.72 -2.08
CA LYS A 42 -8.44 0.61 -2.57
C LYS A 42 -8.65 1.60 -1.43
N LYS A 43 -9.34 1.16 -0.37
CA LYS A 43 -9.66 2.00 0.79
C LYS A 43 -9.59 1.16 2.04
N LEU A 44 -8.89 1.68 3.05
CA LEU A 44 -8.71 1.00 4.33
C LEU A 44 -8.83 2.01 5.48
N GLY A 45 -9.03 1.52 6.71
CA GLY A 45 -8.91 2.32 7.93
C GLY A 45 -7.50 2.88 8.08
N SER A 46 -6.54 2.00 8.34
CA SER A 46 -5.11 2.28 8.33
C SER A 46 -4.34 1.01 7.97
N THR A 47 -3.33 1.13 7.11
CA THR A 47 -2.41 0.04 6.76
C THR A 47 -1.70 -0.50 7.99
N ASN A 48 -1.27 0.39 8.90
CA ASN A 48 -0.54 0.02 10.11
C ASN A 48 -1.43 -0.69 11.14
N GLU A 49 -2.73 -0.36 11.20
CA GLU A 49 -3.67 -1.08 12.06
C GLU A 49 -3.92 -2.49 11.54
N TYR A 50 -4.08 -2.64 10.22
CA TYR A 50 -4.24 -3.95 9.59
C TYR A 50 -2.97 -4.82 9.74
N ALA A 51 -1.79 -4.25 9.50
CA ALA A 51 -0.51 -4.94 9.72
C ALA A 51 -0.36 -5.43 11.17
N ARG A 52 -0.64 -4.58 12.17
CA ARG A 52 -0.62 -5.01 13.59
C ARG A 52 -1.57 -6.15 13.88
N ARG A 53 -2.76 -6.19 13.25
CA ARG A 53 -3.70 -7.31 13.39
C ARG A 53 -3.13 -8.60 12.80
N LEU A 54 -2.48 -8.54 11.63
CA LEU A 54 -1.83 -9.70 11.01
C LEU A 54 -0.70 -10.25 11.89
N ALA A 55 0.16 -9.36 12.41
CA ALA A 55 1.27 -9.74 13.29
C ALA A 55 0.77 -10.41 14.58
N ARG A 56 -0.25 -9.83 15.23
CA ARG A 56 -0.85 -10.41 16.45
C ARG A 56 -1.50 -11.77 16.23
N ALA A 57 -2.11 -11.97 15.07
CA ALA A 57 -2.71 -13.25 14.71
C ALA A 57 -1.67 -14.33 14.39
N GLN A 58 -0.36 -14.02 14.41
CA GLN A 58 0.75 -14.86 13.96
C GLN A 58 0.55 -15.44 12.56
N ARG A 59 -0.36 -14.85 11.77
CA ARG A 59 -0.73 -15.39 10.48
C ARG A 59 0.40 -15.16 9.48
N ASN A 60 0.99 -13.95 9.49
CA ASN A 60 1.88 -13.51 8.42
C ASN A 60 3.03 -12.63 8.97
N PRO A 61 4.19 -13.19 9.35
CA PRO A 61 5.31 -12.44 9.91
C PRO A 61 6.06 -11.56 8.89
N ALA A 62 5.75 -11.68 7.60
CA ALA A 62 6.45 -10.97 6.52
C ALA A 62 5.48 -10.37 5.49
N ALA A 63 4.38 -9.75 5.95
CA ALA A 63 3.39 -9.15 5.07
C ALA A 63 3.71 -7.67 4.73
N LEU A 64 3.35 -7.29 3.51
CA LEU A 64 3.22 -5.91 3.05
C LEU A 64 1.73 -5.59 2.90
N VAL A 65 1.30 -4.50 3.51
CA VAL A 65 -0.05 -3.96 3.40
C VAL A 65 0.02 -2.63 2.69
N VAL A 66 -0.68 -2.49 1.57
CA VAL A 66 -0.76 -1.26 0.76
C VAL A 66 -2.20 -0.80 0.66
N ALA A 67 -2.43 0.51 0.72
CA ALA A 67 -3.72 1.09 0.39
C ALA A 67 -3.58 2.35 -0.46
N ASP A 68 -4.52 2.57 -1.38
CA ASP A 68 -4.61 3.84 -2.11
C ASP A 68 -5.12 4.97 -1.21
N GLN A 69 -6.10 4.66 -0.35
CA GLN A 69 -6.66 5.61 0.62
C GLN A 69 -6.68 5.04 2.04
N GLN A 70 -6.30 5.85 3.01
CA GLN A 70 -6.58 5.59 4.43
C GLN A 70 -7.63 6.58 4.97
N THR A 71 -8.71 6.05 5.53
CA THR A 71 -9.80 6.85 6.15
C THR A 71 -9.50 7.26 7.58
N ARG A 72 -8.67 6.47 8.28
CA ARG A 72 -8.29 6.62 9.69
C ARG A 72 -6.78 6.52 9.84
N GLY A 73 -6.03 7.10 8.91
CA GLY A 73 -4.57 7.17 8.97
C GLY A 73 -4.12 7.85 10.27
N ARG A 74 -3.15 7.23 10.96
CA ARG A 74 -2.62 7.72 12.25
C ARG A 74 -1.11 7.90 12.15
N GLY A 75 -0.64 9.09 12.47
CA GLY A 75 0.76 9.41 12.67
C GLY A 75 1.18 9.30 14.14
N ARG A 76 2.35 9.84 14.47
CA ARG A 76 2.84 9.91 15.84
C ARG A 76 1.91 10.75 16.73
N LEU A 77 1.86 10.41 18.01
CA LEU A 77 1.04 11.10 19.02
C LEU A 77 -0.44 11.20 18.60
N GLN A 78 -0.96 10.15 17.96
CA GLN A 78 -2.35 10.06 17.48
C GLN A 78 -2.77 11.16 16.50
N ARG A 79 -1.84 11.91 15.91
CA ARG A 79 -2.18 12.92 14.92
C ARG A 79 -2.78 12.26 13.69
N ARG A 80 -3.79 12.91 13.09
CA ARG A 80 -4.39 12.45 11.84
C ARG A 80 -3.32 12.45 10.75
N TRP A 81 -3.21 11.34 10.03
CA TRP A 81 -2.39 11.23 8.83
C TRP A 81 -3.30 11.24 7.61
N TYR A 82 -3.29 12.35 6.87
CA TYR A 82 -4.12 12.51 5.67
C TYR A 82 -3.55 11.64 4.54
N SER A 83 -4.37 10.73 4.02
CA SER A 83 -3.97 9.74 3.01
C SER A 83 -5.03 9.59 1.93
N PRO A 84 -5.20 10.60 1.07
CA PRO A 84 -6.13 10.55 -0.06
C PRO A 84 -5.64 9.60 -1.16
N PRO A 85 -6.56 9.07 -2.00
CA PRO A 85 -6.21 8.24 -3.14
C PRO A 85 -5.36 9.00 -4.17
N GLY A 86 -4.44 8.29 -4.83
CA GLY A 86 -3.67 8.80 -5.97
C GLY A 86 -2.60 9.87 -5.66
N LEU A 87 -2.38 10.20 -4.38
CA LEU A 87 -1.42 11.24 -3.97
C LEU A 87 -0.20 10.71 -3.20
N GLY A 88 -0.19 9.44 -2.83
CA GLY A 88 0.94 8.84 -2.13
C GLY A 88 0.86 7.32 -2.07
N LEU A 89 1.92 6.72 -1.56
CA LEU A 89 2.00 5.30 -1.23
C LEU A 89 1.77 5.13 0.27
N TRP A 90 0.63 4.55 0.65
CA TRP A 90 0.36 4.22 2.04
C TRP A 90 0.67 2.75 2.24
N ALA A 91 1.73 2.46 2.98
CA ALA A 91 2.22 1.10 3.17
C ALA A 91 2.65 0.83 4.61
N SER A 92 2.55 -0.43 5.02
CA SER A 92 3.07 -0.91 6.30
C SER A 92 3.53 -2.36 6.18
N PHE A 93 4.57 -2.70 6.92
CA PHE A 93 5.05 -4.07 7.07
C PHE A 93 4.61 -4.61 8.45
N THR A 94 4.51 -5.93 8.55
CA THR A 94 4.33 -6.65 9.83
C THR A 94 5.65 -6.87 10.54
#